data_AF-A0A4Q5Z0U2-F1
#
_entry.id   AF-A0A4Q5Z0U2-F1
#
_cell.length_a   1.000
_cell.length_b   1.000
_cell.length_c   1.000
_cell.angle_alpha   90.00
_cell.angle_beta   90.00
_cell.angle_gamma   90.00
#
_symmetry.space_group_name_H-M   'P 1'
#
loop_
_entity.id
_entity.type
_entity.pdbx_description
1 polymer ?
#
loop_
_entity_poly.entity_id
_entity_poly.type
_entity_poly.pdbx_seq_one_letter_code
_entity_poly.pdbx_strand_id
1 'polypeptide(L)'
;MALQVGQQAPYFSLFNTEKQEVKLSEQRGQNVLLLFFPLAFTSVCTAELCSVRDSLKIYEGLKVKPFGISVDSLHTLKKFKEEQHLNFELLSDFNKEVSNSYGAIYETFG
;
A
#
# COMPACT_ATOMS: atom_id res chain seq x y z
N MET A 1 -9.71 -4.16 15.79
CA MET A 1 -11.09 -4.61 15.45
C MET A 1 -11.15 -4.67 13.93
N ALA A 2 -11.55 -5.79 13.34
CA ALA A 2 -11.53 -5.95 11.88
C ALA A 2 -12.52 -4.98 11.21
N LEU A 3 -12.10 -4.35 10.11
CA LEU A 3 -12.96 -3.50 9.30
C LEU A 3 -14.15 -4.29 8.75
N GLN A 4 -15.32 -3.65 8.69
CA GLN A 4 -16.53 -4.24 8.15
C GLN A 4 -16.87 -3.69 6.77
N VAL A 5 -17.49 -4.51 5.92
CA VAL A 5 -17.99 -4.06 4.61
C VAL A 5 -19.02 -2.95 4.81
N GLY A 6 -18.89 -1.86 4.07
CA GLY A 6 -19.74 -0.66 4.19
C GLY A 6 -19.29 0.33 5.27
N GLN A 7 -18.31 -0.05 6.11
CA GLN A 7 -17.67 0.90 7.03
C GLN A 7 -16.84 1.91 6.23
N GLN A 8 -16.88 3.16 6.66
CA GLN A 8 -15.99 4.17 6.11
C GLN A 8 -14.53 3.81 6.39
N ALA A 9 -13.71 3.80 5.34
CA ALA A 9 -12.28 3.53 5.43
C ALA A 9 -11.59 4.55 6.36
N PRO A 10 -10.74 4.11 7.33
CA PRO A 10 -9.99 5.01 8.19
C PRO A 10 -9.16 6.01 7.39
N TYR A 11 -9.19 7.28 7.79
CA TYR A 11 -8.37 8.30 7.15
C TYR A 11 -6.88 8.05 7.41
N PHE A 12 -6.06 8.34 6.41
CA PHE A 12 -4.62 8.37 6.58
C PHE A 12 -4.00 9.48 5.73
N SER A 13 -2.80 9.89 6.16
CA SER A 13 -1.86 10.68 5.39
C SER A 13 -0.51 10.00 5.48
N LEU A 14 -0.02 9.47 4.36
CA LEU A 14 1.26 8.75 4.30
C LEU A 14 2.13 9.37 3.22
N PHE A 15 3.44 9.17 3.31
CA PHE A 15 4.36 9.63 2.29
C PHE A 15 4.65 8.52 1.26
N ASN A 16 4.66 8.89 -0.01
CA ASN A 16 5.10 8.02 -1.09
C ASN A 16 6.63 8.02 -1.23
N THR A 17 7.18 7.16 -2.10
CA THR A 17 8.62 7.05 -2.37
C THR A 17 9.31 8.34 -2.87
N GLU A 18 8.54 9.33 -3.31
CA GLU A 18 9.02 10.66 -3.72
C GLU A 18 8.91 11.72 -2.60
N LYS A 19 8.54 11.29 -1.39
CA LYS A 19 8.28 12.16 -0.22
C LYS A 19 7.10 13.10 -0.42
N GLN A 20 6.19 12.78 -1.35
CA GLN A 20 4.94 13.48 -1.49
C GLN A 20 3.93 12.88 -0.52
N GLU A 21 3.17 13.75 0.14
CA GLU A 21 2.09 13.34 1.02
C GLU A 21 0.89 12.85 0.18
N VAL A 22 0.35 11.69 0.54
CA VAL A 22 -0.80 11.07 -0.09
C VAL A 22 -1.88 10.89 0.96
N LYS A 23 -3.02 11.55 0.74
CA LYS A 23 -4.19 11.48 1.62
C LYS A 23 -5.27 10.63 0.99
N LEU A 24 -5.86 9.72 1.77
CA LEU A 24 -7.01 8.95 1.31
C LEU A 24 -8.20 9.84 0.93
N SER A 25 -8.38 10.97 1.63
CA SER A 25 -9.45 11.93 1.35
C SER A 25 -9.36 12.56 -0.05
N GLU A 26 -8.15 12.66 -0.61
CA GLU A 26 -7.92 13.19 -1.96
C GLU A 26 -8.26 12.16 -3.05
N GLN A 27 -8.43 10.89 -2.67
CA GLN A 27 -8.80 9.80 -3.58
C GLN A 27 -10.33 9.57 -3.62
N ARG A 28 -11.14 10.53 -3.16
CA ARG A 28 -12.60 10.43 -3.23
C ARG A 28 -13.07 10.48 -4.69
N GLY A 29 -14.07 9.65 -5.02
CA GLY A 29 -14.67 9.59 -6.36
C GLY A 29 -13.99 8.60 -7.32
N GLN A 30 -12.91 7.93 -6.88
CA GLN A 30 -12.27 6.82 -7.57
C GLN A 30 -12.24 5.59 -6.66
N ASN A 31 -12.14 4.40 -7.26
CA ASN A 31 -11.94 3.19 -6.48
C ASN A 31 -10.47 3.11 -6.05
N VAL A 32 -10.21 2.65 -4.84
CA VAL A 32 -8.86 2.54 -4.27
C VAL A 32 -8.64 1.12 -3.79
N LEU A 33 -7.50 0.54 -4.17
CA LEU A 33 -7.02 -0.74 -3.65
C LEU A 33 -5.84 -0.47 -2.71
N LEU A 34 -5.96 -0.87 -1.45
CA LEU A 34 -4.88 -0.79 -0.46
C LEU A 34 -4.28 -2.18 -0.26
N LEU A 35 -2.99 -2.34 -0.56
CA LEU A 35 -2.23 -3.58 -0.43
C LEU A 35 -1.27 -3.45 0.74
N PHE A 36 -1.66 -3.96 1.91
CA PHE A 36 -0.78 -4.01 3.07
C PHE A 36 0.17 -5.20 2.93
N PHE A 37 1.48 -4.96 3.03
CA PHE A 37 2.49 -6.01 3.03
C PHE A 37 3.50 -5.80 4.16
N PRO A 38 3.99 -6.87 4.83
CA PRO A 38 4.77 -6.71 6.06
C PRO A 38 6.17 -6.15 5.84
N LEU A 39 6.84 -6.58 4.77
CA LEU A 39 8.25 -6.28 4.56
C LEU A 39 8.63 -6.41 3.07
N ALA A 40 9.28 -5.36 2.55
CA ALA A 40 9.88 -5.34 1.22
C ALA A 40 10.99 -6.39 1.10
N PHE A 41 11.29 -6.80 -0.14
CA PHE A 41 12.33 -7.80 -0.47
C PHE A 41 12.11 -9.22 0.11
N THR A 42 10.93 -9.51 0.65
CA THR A 42 10.53 -10.88 0.99
C THR A 42 9.89 -11.55 -0.23
N SER A 43 10.15 -12.84 -0.44
CA SER A 43 9.77 -13.55 -1.68
C SER A 43 8.27 -13.51 -1.95
N VAL A 44 7.44 -13.74 -0.93
CA VAL A 44 5.98 -13.73 -1.04
C VAL A 44 5.46 -12.33 -1.37
N CYS A 45 5.84 -11.32 -0.59
CA CYS A 45 5.39 -9.94 -0.84
C CYS A 45 5.85 -9.44 -2.22
N THR A 46 7.06 -9.82 -2.63
CA THR A 46 7.59 -9.48 -3.95
C THR A 46 6.73 -10.08 -5.06
N ALA A 47 6.37 -11.36 -4.95
CA ALA A 47 5.51 -12.03 -5.91
C ALA A 47 4.10 -11.39 -5.99
N GLU A 48 3.50 -11.08 -4.83
CA GLU A 48 2.17 -10.46 -4.77
C GLU A 48 2.16 -9.06 -5.41
N LEU A 49 3.11 -8.19 -5.05
CA LEU A 49 3.18 -6.85 -5.61
C LEU A 49 3.54 -6.85 -7.11
N CYS A 50 4.37 -7.81 -7.56
CA CYS A 50 4.64 -7.99 -8.98
C CYS A 50 3.41 -8.47 -9.76
N SER A 51 2.57 -9.33 -9.17
CA SER A 51 1.31 -9.75 -9.81
C SER A 51 0.37 -8.57 -10.03
N VAL A 52 0.29 -7.64 -9.07
CA VAL A 52 -0.47 -6.39 -9.22
C VAL A 52 0.13 -5.51 -10.31
N ARG A 53 1.47 -5.33 -10.33
CA ARG A 53 2.19 -4.58 -11.36
C ARG A 53 1.85 -5.10 -12.77
N ASP A 54 1.90 -6.41 -12.95
CA ASP A 54 1.68 -7.08 -14.24
C ASP A 54 0.21 -6.99 -14.67
N SER A 55 -0.71 -6.86 -13.71
CA SER A 55 -2.15 -6.76 -13.92
C SER A 55 -2.68 -5.32 -13.90
N LEU A 56 -1.82 -4.30 -13.91
CA LEU A 56 -2.23 -2.90 -13.69
C LEU A 56 -3.34 -2.42 -14.64
N LYS A 57 -3.29 -2.87 -15.91
CA LYS A 57 -4.31 -2.53 -16.93
C LYS A 57 -5.73 -2.95 -16.55
N ILE A 58 -5.88 -4.04 -15.80
CA ILE A 58 -7.19 -4.51 -15.32
C ILE A 58 -7.74 -3.50 -14.31
N TYR A 59 -6.91 -3.05 -13.37
CA TYR A 59 -7.28 -2.05 -12.37
C TYR A 59 -7.62 -0.70 -13.01
N GLU A 60 -6.84 -0.28 -14.01
CA GLU A 60 -7.11 0.94 -14.80
C GLU A 60 -8.49 0.87 -15.49
N GLY A 61 -8.81 -0.27 -16.12
CA GLY A 61 -10.13 -0.49 -16.74
C GLY A 61 -11.30 -0.41 -15.76
N LEU A 62 -11.04 -0.75 -14.48
CA LEU A 62 -12.01 -0.66 -13.37
C LEU A 62 -11.97 0.70 -12.65
N LYS A 63 -11.16 1.65 -13.11
CA LYS A 63 -10.90 2.95 -12.44
C LYS A 63 -10.46 2.78 -10.99
N VAL A 64 -9.62 1.78 -10.73
CA VAL A 64 -9.04 1.47 -9.43
C VAL A 64 -7.60 1.95 -9.38
N LYS A 65 -7.25 2.72 -8.35
CA LYS A 65 -5.86 3.12 -8.07
C LYS A 65 -5.27 2.24 -6.96
N PRO A 66 -4.24 1.43 -7.24
CA PRO A 66 -3.56 0.63 -6.22
C PRO A 66 -2.51 1.44 -5.45
N PHE A 67 -2.43 1.19 -4.14
CA PHE A 67 -1.37 1.67 -3.25
C PHE A 67 -0.83 0.49 -2.44
N GLY A 68 0.49 0.29 -2.46
CA GLY A 68 1.16 -0.61 -1.53
C GLY A 68 1.49 0.12 -0.23
N ILE A 69 1.20 -0.47 0.93
CA ILE A 69 1.49 0.09 2.25
C ILE A 69 2.34 -0.91 3.02
N SER A 70 3.46 -0.45 3.57
CA SER A 70 4.32 -1.23 4.46
C SER A 70 4.88 -0.35 5.57
N VAL A 71 5.29 -1.00 6.66
CA VAL A 71 6.01 -0.40 7.79
C VAL A 71 7.48 -0.10 7.47
N ASP A 72 7.93 -0.45 6.27
CA ASP A 72 9.25 -0.10 5.74
C ASP A 72 9.47 1.41 5.62
N SER A 73 10.73 1.82 5.70
CA SER A 73 11.12 3.21 5.45
C SER A 73 10.90 3.62 3.99
N LEU A 74 10.70 4.92 3.76
CA LEU A 74 10.64 5.51 2.42
C LEU A 74 11.84 5.12 1.53
N HIS A 75 13.03 5.04 2.12
CA HIS A 75 14.26 4.69 1.39
C HIS A 75 14.23 3.23 0.92
N THR A 76 13.81 2.32 1.81
CA THR A 76 13.63 0.89 1.49
C THR A 76 12.59 0.72 0.39
N LEU A 77 11.42 1.36 0.54
CA LEU A 77 10.34 1.28 -0.43
C LEU A 77 10.73 1.84 -1.79
N LYS A 78 11.48 2.96 -1.83
CA LYS A 78 11.98 3.52 -3.08
C LYS A 78 12.89 2.53 -3.80
N LYS A 79 13.85 1.95 -3.10
CA LYS A 79 14.77 0.95 -3.67
C LYS A 79 14.02 -0.29 -4.15
N PHE A 80 13.05 -0.77 -3.38
CA PHE A 80 12.23 -1.92 -3.75
C PHE A 80 11.38 -1.66 -4.99
N LYS A 81 10.72 -0.50 -5.06
CA LYS A 81 9.94 -0.07 -6.23
C LYS A 81 10.80 0.02 -7.48
N GLU A 82 12.01 0.56 -7.37
CA GLU A 82 12.96 0.65 -8.49
C GLU A 82 13.42 -0.72 -8.98
N GLU A 83 13.84 -1.61 -8.07
CA GLU A 83 14.36 -2.95 -8.44
C GLU A 83 13.29 -3.89 -8.99
N GLN A 84 12.06 -3.79 -8.48
CA GLN A 84 10.94 -4.61 -8.93
C GLN A 84 10.12 -3.92 -10.03
N HIS A 85 10.54 -2.74 -10.50
CA HIS A 85 9.86 -1.96 -11.53
C HIS A 85 8.36 -1.75 -11.24
N LEU A 86 8.00 -1.51 -9.98
CA LEU A 86 6.60 -1.35 -9.58
C LEU A 86 6.06 -0.03 -10.16
N ASN A 87 4.95 -0.14 -10.89
CA ASN A 87 4.32 0.94 -11.65
C ASN A 87 3.16 1.62 -10.88
N PHE A 88 3.09 1.42 -9.57
CA PHE A 88 2.13 2.06 -8.66
C PHE A 88 2.83 2.67 -7.44
N GLU A 89 2.09 3.39 -6.62
CA GLU A 89 2.64 4.10 -5.46
C GLU A 89 2.82 3.15 -4.27
N LEU A 90 3.97 3.27 -3.60
CA LEU A 90 4.22 2.64 -2.30
C LEU A 90 4.26 3.73 -1.23
N LEU A 91 3.58 3.50 -0.12
CA LEU A 91 3.41 4.41 1.00
C LEU A 91 4.08 3.82 2.25
N SER A 92 4.85 4.64 2.95
CA SER A 92 5.54 4.24 4.19
C SER A 92 4.66 4.54 5.41
N ASP A 93 4.23 3.49 6.09
CA ASP A 93 3.54 3.52 7.39
C ASP A 93 4.54 3.17 8.52
N PHE A 94 5.64 3.93 8.59
CA PHE A 94 6.76 3.61 9.48
C PHE A 94 6.40 3.57 10.97
N ASN A 95 5.39 4.35 11.38
CA ASN A 95 4.86 4.37 12.75
C ASN A 95 3.79 3.30 13.01
N LYS A 96 3.40 2.54 11.97
CA LYS A 96 2.44 1.43 12.03
C LYS A 96 1.01 1.83 12.37
N GLU A 97 0.70 3.13 12.35
CA GLU A 97 -0.61 3.64 12.77
C GLU A 97 -1.70 3.28 11.75
N VAL A 98 -1.39 3.38 10.46
CA VAL A 98 -2.36 3.10 9.40
C VAL A 98 -2.63 1.60 9.34
N SER A 99 -1.60 0.77 9.31
CA SER A 99 -1.72 -0.69 9.32
C SER A 99 -2.52 -1.16 10.54
N ASN A 100 -2.28 -0.58 11.71
CA ASN A 100 -3.06 -0.90 12.91
C ASN A 100 -4.53 -0.43 12.81
N SER A 101 -4.78 0.78 12.29
CA SER A 101 -6.15 1.30 12.12
C SER A 101 -7.00 0.48 11.15
N TYR A 102 -6.36 -0.17 10.17
CA TYR A 102 -6.99 -1.10 9.24
C TYR A 102 -7.02 -2.55 9.75
N GLY A 103 -6.40 -2.85 10.90
CA GLY A 103 -6.25 -4.21 11.41
C GLY A 103 -5.34 -5.09 10.53
N ALA A 104 -4.48 -4.49 9.72
CA ALA A 104 -3.59 -5.13 8.77
C ALA A 104 -2.13 -5.13 9.27
N ILE A 105 -1.95 -5.32 10.57
CA ILE A 105 -0.65 -5.37 11.23
C ILE A 105 -0.37 -6.77 11.77
N TYR A 106 0.86 -7.25 11.56
CA TYR A 106 1.36 -8.45 12.24
C TYR A 106 1.91 -8.05 13.61
N GLU A 107 1.28 -8.50 14.69
CA GLU A 107 1.76 -8.25 16.06
C GLU A 107 3.05 -9.02 16.37
N THR A 108 3.22 -10.18 15.74
CA THR A 108 4.43 -11.00 15.80
C THR A 108 4.86 -11.37 14.39
N PHE A 109 6.10 -11.05 14.03
CA PHE A 109 6.75 -11.56 12.83
C PHE A 109 7.51 -12.82 13.23
N GLY A 110 7.12 -13.97 12.64
CA GLY A 110 7.66 -15.30 12.97
C GLY A 110 8.93 -15.62 12.22
#